data_AF-A0A345XUE4-F1
#
_entry.id   AF-A0A345XUE4-F1
#
_cell.length_a   1.000
_cell.length_b   1.000
_cell.length_c   1.000
_cell.angle_alpha   90.00
_cell.angle_beta   90.00
_cell.angle_gamma   90.00
#
_symmetry.space_group_name_H-M   'P 1'
#
loop_
_entity.id
_entity.type
_entity.pdbx_description
1 polymer ?
#
loop_
_entity_poly.entity_id
_entity_poly.type
_entity_poly.pdbx_seq_one_letter_code
_entity_poly.pdbx_strand_id
1 'polypeptide(L)'
;MREPVELRRKRILAVLESRGVAKVSDLAAELEVSLVTVRRDVEELARAGRLRRGHGVARSLAHVEEESAAPGRPGTEGGADGGAVALVVPERHSYLYETLHGARSVLEEAGTRIALYVAPQAAGAERPMVERALTKGVRGLLIAPRWRSAGSEEADHGWLAEVAARVPTVLMERRPRPGSALHALDSVCSDHWYGTHLAVRHLVAHGHRRVVLAARNDSPTARAVRAAFADIAAASPEIDDWTVTLSSARAAPEAAEDGAGTRRDLPALLRERGATAALLHGDEDALMLVQMLMDRGIRVPQDCSVVAYDDVVAALGSPPLTAVAPPKAAVGAAAAELLLKRLAEWPAAPPEDTDPAGAAAAPVRRVELLPELKVRGSVREPGGAAPDGGAAVVRTDAQPAGETVTGTLIATALDPAEGPAQDPVND
;
A
#
# COMPACT_ATOMS: atom_id res chain seq x y z
N MET A 1 -1.67 28.34 41.01
CA MET A 1 -2.53 29.14 40.11
C MET A 1 -2.33 28.58 38.71
N ARG A 2 -3.35 28.04 38.04
CA ARG A 2 -3.17 27.40 36.71
C ARG A 2 -2.84 28.47 35.68
N GLU A 3 -1.70 28.32 35.00
CA GLU A 3 -1.30 29.21 33.91
C GLU A 3 -2.38 29.21 32.80
N PRO A 4 -2.83 30.38 32.33
CA PRO A 4 -3.79 30.47 31.23
C PRO A 4 -3.28 29.74 29.98
N VAL A 5 -4.15 28.95 29.34
CA VAL A 5 -3.83 28.12 28.16
C VAL A 5 -3.18 28.96 27.04
N GLU A 6 -3.70 30.16 26.79
CA GLU A 6 -3.17 31.06 25.76
C GLU A 6 -1.76 31.57 26.05
N LEU A 7 -1.42 31.78 27.34
CA LEU A 7 -0.07 32.20 27.73
C LEU A 7 0.93 31.06 27.49
N ARG A 8 0.56 29.83 27.85
CA ARG A 8 1.40 28.65 27.63
C ARG A 8 1.64 28.37 26.15
N ARG A 9 0.60 28.48 25.32
CA ARG A 9 0.71 28.33 23.85
C ARG A 9 1.62 29.40 23.23
N LYS A 10 1.56 30.65 23.71
CA LYS A 10 2.50 31.71 23.29
C LYS A 10 3.95 31.36 23.66
N ARG A 11 4.19 30.84 24.86
CA ARG A 11 5.53 30.42 25.30
C ARG A 11 6.08 29.26 24.49
N ILE A 12 5.24 28.25 24.15
CA ILE A 12 5.63 27.16 23.24
C ILE A 12 6.14 27.71 21.91
N LEU A 13 5.42 28.68 21.33
CA LEU A 13 5.82 29.27 20.05
C LEU A 13 7.07 30.13 20.16
N ALA A 14 7.26 30.90 21.24
CA ALA A 14 8.48 31.66 21.46
C ALA A 14 9.73 30.75 21.60
N VAL A 15 9.59 29.59 22.26
CA VAL A 15 10.67 28.59 22.33
C VAL A 15 10.97 28.01 20.94
N LEU A 16 9.93 27.78 20.12
CA LEU A 16 10.12 27.26 18.76
C LEU A 16 10.66 28.33 17.78
N GLU A 17 10.28 29.59 17.93
CA GLU A 17 10.82 30.71 17.14
C GLU A 17 12.30 30.92 17.42
N SER A 18 12.75 30.71 18.67
CA SER A 18 14.16 30.86 19.05
C SER A 18 15.04 29.65 18.72
N ARG A 19 14.49 28.42 18.78
CA ARG A 19 15.28 27.18 18.60
C ARG A 19 15.03 26.45 17.29
N GLY A 20 14.01 26.84 16.54
CA GLY A 20 13.53 26.16 15.32
C GLY A 20 12.83 24.83 15.58
N VAL A 21 13.38 23.96 16.42
CA VAL A 21 12.83 22.65 16.79
C VAL A 21 12.99 22.41 18.29
N ALA A 22 11.97 21.80 18.90
CA ALA A 22 12.05 21.35 20.30
C ALA A 22 11.36 19.99 20.48
N LYS A 23 11.92 19.13 21.35
CA LYS A 23 11.22 17.92 21.78
C LYS A 23 10.06 18.29 22.69
N VAL A 24 8.96 17.57 22.56
CA VAL A 24 7.76 17.80 23.38
C VAL A 24 8.04 17.49 24.86
N SER A 25 9.00 16.61 25.16
CA SER A 25 9.51 16.37 26.51
C SER A 25 10.20 17.59 27.12
N ASP A 26 11.01 18.27 26.32
CA ASP A 26 11.85 19.37 26.79
C ASP A 26 11.00 20.62 27.01
N LEU A 27 10.02 20.84 26.12
CA LEU A 27 8.97 21.85 26.31
C LEU A 27 8.16 21.60 27.60
N ALA A 28 7.88 20.35 27.95
CA ALA A 28 7.16 20.01 29.17
C ALA A 28 7.99 20.31 30.43
N ALA A 29 9.29 19.99 30.40
CA ALA A 29 10.20 20.30 31.50
C ALA A 29 10.40 21.82 31.68
N GLU A 30 10.62 22.55 30.58
CA GLU A 30 10.90 24.00 30.60
C GLU A 30 9.69 24.85 30.96
N LEU A 31 8.49 24.41 30.58
CA LEU A 31 7.23 25.09 30.91
C LEU A 31 6.63 24.61 32.25
N GLU A 32 7.31 23.70 32.94
CA GLU A 32 6.89 23.10 34.21
C GLU A 32 5.45 22.55 34.17
N VAL A 33 5.09 21.86 33.09
CA VAL A 33 3.77 21.27 32.87
C VAL A 33 3.84 19.81 32.45
N SER A 34 2.74 19.08 32.62
CA SER A 34 2.70 17.67 32.25
C SER A 34 2.92 17.47 30.74
N LEU A 35 3.57 16.37 30.37
CA LEU A 35 3.79 15.99 28.97
C LEU A 35 2.47 15.87 28.19
N VAL A 36 1.40 15.42 28.83
CA VAL A 36 0.06 15.28 28.22
C VAL A 36 -0.51 16.66 27.87
N THR A 37 -0.32 17.66 28.75
CA THR A 37 -0.75 19.04 28.52
C THR A 37 -0.02 19.67 27.33
N VAL A 38 1.31 19.54 27.27
CA VAL A 38 2.10 20.08 26.15
C VAL A 38 1.76 19.37 24.84
N ARG A 39 1.55 18.05 24.85
CA ARG A 39 1.11 17.31 23.65
C ARG A 39 -0.20 17.85 23.10
N ARG A 40 -1.17 18.14 23.97
CA ARG A 40 -2.46 18.71 23.57
C ARG A 40 -2.30 20.12 22.99
N ASP A 41 -1.52 20.98 23.64
CA ASP A 41 -1.28 22.34 23.16
C ASP A 41 -0.51 22.36 21.82
N VAL A 42 0.50 21.50 21.66
CA VAL A 42 1.23 21.32 20.40
C VAL A 42 0.31 20.82 19.29
N GLU A 43 -0.62 19.91 19.62
CA GLU A 43 -1.59 19.40 18.65
C GLU A 43 -2.59 20.48 18.22
N GLU A 44 -3.09 21.28 19.15
CA GLU A 44 -4.00 22.38 18.85
C GLU A 44 -3.30 23.49 18.06
N LEU A 45 -2.05 23.81 18.38
CA LEU A 45 -1.22 24.77 17.62
C LEU A 45 -0.87 24.25 16.22
N ALA A 46 -0.61 22.96 16.06
CA ALA A 46 -0.40 22.34 14.76
C ALA A 46 -1.68 22.38 13.90
N ARG A 47 -2.84 22.08 14.51
CA ARG A 47 -4.15 22.16 13.84
C ARG A 47 -4.49 23.58 13.40
N ALA A 48 -4.10 24.58 14.20
CA ALA A 48 -4.23 26.00 13.87
C ALA A 48 -3.16 26.49 12.87
N GLY A 49 -2.29 25.61 12.36
CA GLY A 49 -1.27 25.96 11.38
C GLY A 49 -0.18 26.89 11.91
N ARG A 50 0.11 26.87 13.21
CA ARG A 50 1.10 27.75 13.85
C ARG A 50 2.47 27.10 14.07
N LEU A 51 2.56 25.78 13.94
CA LEU A 51 3.78 24.98 14.03
C LEU A 51 3.61 23.68 13.25
N ARG A 52 4.70 22.94 13.00
CA ARG A 52 4.64 21.56 12.48
C ARG A 52 4.97 20.54 13.56
N ARG A 53 4.16 19.48 13.64
CA ARG A 53 4.37 18.35 14.56
C ARG A 53 5.10 17.22 13.85
N GLY A 54 6.18 16.72 14.45
CA GLY A 54 6.86 15.48 14.09
C GLY A 54 6.70 14.40 15.17
N HIS A 55 7.36 13.25 15.00
CA HIS A 55 7.38 12.17 16.00
C HIS A 55 8.07 12.64 17.30
N GLY A 56 7.30 13.17 18.25
CA GLY A 56 7.81 13.63 19.55
C GLY A 56 8.48 15.01 19.54
N VAL A 57 8.45 15.74 18.41
CA VAL A 57 9.05 17.07 18.25
C VAL A 57 8.03 18.07 17.68
N ALA A 58 8.19 19.34 18.03
CA ALA A 58 7.49 20.47 17.43
C ALA A 58 8.52 21.36 16.70
N ARG A 59 8.14 21.91 15.55
CA ARG A 59 8.99 22.76 14.70
C ARG A 59 8.31 24.08 14.38
N SER A 60 9.06 25.18 14.42
CA SER A 60 8.63 26.49 13.94
C SER A 60 8.47 26.48 12.42
N LEU A 61 7.52 27.26 11.91
CA LEU A 61 7.31 27.41 10.47
C LEU A 61 8.43 28.24 9.81
N ALA A 62 8.89 29.30 10.49
CA ALA A 62 9.94 30.19 9.97
C ALA A 62 11.29 29.49 9.78
N HIS A 63 11.70 28.64 10.74
CA HIS A 63 12.96 27.89 10.61
C HIS A 63 12.89 26.72 9.62
N VAL A 64 11.71 26.14 9.37
CA VAL A 64 11.54 25.13 8.32
C VAL A 64 11.68 25.76 6.92
N GLU A 65 11.34 27.04 6.79
CA GLU A 65 11.57 27.83 5.57
C GLU A 65 13.03 28.25 5.43
N GLU A 66 13.70 28.66 6.52
CA GLU A 66 15.13 29.05 6.53
C GLU A 66 16.11 27.87 6.40
N GLU A 67 15.85 26.70 7.01
CA GLU A 67 16.65 25.48 6.76
C GLU A 67 16.49 24.97 5.33
N SER A 68 15.38 25.31 4.66
CA SER A 68 15.21 25.04 3.23
C SER A 68 15.85 26.11 2.34
N ALA A 69 16.37 27.21 2.89
CA ALA A 69 16.87 28.38 2.17
C ALA A 69 18.32 28.80 2.51
N ALA A 70 18.98 28.18 3.50
CA ALA A 70 20.36 28.51 3.83
C ALA A 70 21.37 27.86 2.85
N PRO A 71 22.35 28.61 2.30
CA PRO A 71 23.41 28.07 1.46
C PRO A 71 24.38 27.22 2.29
N GLY A 72 24.72 26.04 1.78
CA GLY A 72 25.67 25.12 2.40
C GLY A 72 27.04 25.75 2.63
N ARG A 73 27.65 25.44 3.78
CA ARG A 73 29.05 25.76 4.08
C ARG A 73 29.99 25.16 3.01
N PRO A 74 31.07 25.86 2.63
CA PRO A 74 31.99 25.39 1.61
C PRO A 74 32.86 24.26 2.16
N GLY A 75 32.70 23.07 1.59
CA GLY A 75 33.54 21.91 1.82
C GLY A 75 34.02 21.37 0.47
N THR A 76 35.28 21.67 0.16
CA THR A 76 36.18 21.02 -0.82
C THR A 76 35.70 20.87 -2.26
N GLU A 77 36.30 21.69 -3.12
CA GLU A 77 36.23 21.66 -4.58
C GLU A 77 36.63 20.28 -5.14
N GLY A 78 35.75 19.73 -5.98
CA GLY A 78 36.00 18.50 -6.74
C GLY A 78 34.74 17.88 -7.35
N GLY A 79 34.07 18.58 -8.29
CA GLY A 79 33.06 17.97 -9.19
C GLY A 79 31.80 18.81 -9.38
N ALA A 80 31.42 19.02 -10.64
CA ALA A 80 30.31 19.86 -11.11
C ALA A 80 28.98 19.67 -10.34
N ASP A 81 28.36 20.81 -10.01
CA ASP A 81 27.07 21.02 -9.33
C ASP A 81 26.15 19.78 -9.22
N GLY A 82 26.29 19.07 -8.10
CA GLY A 82 25.69 17.77 -7.82
C GLY A 82 24.19 17.80 -7.51
N GLY A 83 23.35 18.21 -8.47
CA GLY A 83 21.89 18.23 -8.33
C GLY A 83 21.28 16.92 -7.78
N ALA A 84 20.23 17.06 -6.96
CA ALA A 84 19.59 15.95 -6.26
C ALA A 84 18.78 15.03 -7.20
N VAL A 85 18.52 13.80 -6.76
CA VAL A 85 17.51 12.92 -7.36
C VAL A 85 16.19 13.03 -6.60
N ALA A 86 15.08 13.00 -7.33
CA ALA A 86 13.74 12.96 -6.73
C ALA A 86 13.36 11.52 -6.41
N LEU A 87 12.83 11.31 -5.21
CA LEU A 87 12.26 10.04 -4.77
C LEU A 87 10.80 10.28 -4.39
N VAL A 88 9.88 9.85 -5.25
CA VAL A 88 8.44 10.08 -5.12
C VAL A 88 7.74 8.79 -4.71
N VAL A 89 7.20 8.77 -3.49
CA VAL A 89 6.54 7.60 -2.89
C VAL A 89 5.21 8.00 -2.27
N PRO A 90 4.21 7.10 -2.23
CA PRO A 90 2.93 7.42 -1.60
C PRO A 90 2.99 7.47 -0.08
N GLU A 91 2.12 8.30 0.51
CA GLU A 91 1.91 8.39 1.96
C GLU A 91 1.35 7.08 2.53
N ARG A 92 1.84 6.69 3.73
CA ARG A 92 1.34 5.57 4.56
C ARG A 92 1.23 4.26 3.79
N HIS A 93 2.37 3.75 3.35
CA HIS A 93 2.44 2.47 2.67
C HIS A 93 3.53 1.61 3.31
N SER A 94 3.13 0.77 4.29
CA SER A 94 4.05 -0.04 5.10
C SER A 94 5.01 -0.87 4.24
N TYR A 95 4.49 -1.46 3.16
CA TYR A 95 5.25 -2.19 2.15
C TYR A 95 6.38 -1.37 1.49
N LEU A 96 6.16 -0.07 1.19
CA LEU A 96 7.15 0.73 0.45
C LEU A 96 8.24 1.34 1.34
N TYR A 97 8.15 1.23 2.67
CA TYR A 97 9.21 1.74 3.55
C TYR A 97 10.52 1.00 3.35
N GLU A 98 10.49 -0.31 3.17
CA GLU A 98 11.69 -1.11 2.90
C GLU A 98 12.28 -0.78 1.52
N THR A 99 11.43 -0.64 0.49
CA THR A 99 11.84 -0.17 -0.84
C THR A 99 12.48 1.22 -0.77
N LEU A 100 11.88 2.15 -0.04
CA LEU A 100 12.44 3.48 0.20
C LEU A 100 13.79 3.39 0.91
N HIS A 101 13.91 2.54 1.91
CA HIS A 101 15.14 2.35 2.68
C HIS A 101 16.27 1.84 1.79
N GLY A 102 16.03 0.79 1.00
CA GLY A 102 17.02 0.24 0.07
C GLY A 102 17.49 1.26 -0.97
N ALA A 103 16.57 2.03 -1.54
CA ALA A 103 16.92 3.10 -2.48
C ALA A 103 17.76 4.20 -1.83
N ARG A 104 17.38 4.64 -0.61
CA ARG A 104 18.13 5.66 0.12
C ARG A 104 19.54 5.19 0.46
N SER A 105 19.72 3.96 0.92
CA SER A 105 21.05 3.43 1.27
C SER A 105 22.02 3.52 0.10
N VAL A 106 21.62 3.05 -1.10
CA VAL A 106 22.46 3.11 -2.31
C VAL A 106 22.77 4.55 -2.73
N LEU A 107 21.77 5.43 -2.72
CA LEU A 107 21.95 6.83 -3.09
C LEU A 107 22.86 7.59 -2.11
N GLU A 108 22.73 7.32 -0.82
CA GLU A 108 23.56 7.92 0.24
C GLU A 108 25.00 7.42 0.17
N GLU A 109 25.22 6.12 -0.04
CA GLU A 109 26.54 5.52 -0.26
C GLU A 109 27.25 6.11 -1.49
N ALA A 110 26.48 6.41 -2.55
CA ALA A 110 26.99 7.08 -3.74
C ALA A 110 27.17 8.61 -3.58
N GLY A 111 26.96 9.18 -2.38
CA GLY A 111 27.06 10.61 -2.13
C GLY A 111 26.02 11.47 -2.87
N THR A 112 24.93 10.85 -3.35
CA THR A 112 23.89 11.53 -4.13
C THR A 112 22.88 12.20 -3.22
N ARG A 113 22.60 13.49 -3.46
CA ARG A 113 21.57 14.23 -2.73
C ARG A 113 20.17 13.68 -3.06
N ILE A 114 19.35 13.47 -2.04
CA ILE A 114 17.99 12.93 -2.20
C ILE A 114 16.96 14.00 -1.86
N ALA A 115 16.02 14.25 -2.78
CA ALA A 115 14.82 15.04 -2.53
C ALA A 115 13.61 14.09 -2.40
N LEU A 116 13.16 13.84 -1.16
CA LEU A 116 12.03 12.95 -0.87
C LEU A 116 10.69 13.68 -0.98
N TYR A 117 9.77 13.11 -1.77
CA TYR A 117 8.41 13.59 -1.97
C TYR A 117 7.43 12.50 -1.56
N VAL A 118 6.64 12.78 -0.51
CA VAL A 118 5.59 11.86 -0.03
C VAL A 118 4.21 12.28 -0.54
N ALA A 119 3.66 11.52 -1.47
CA ALA A 119 2.39 11.84 -2.14
C ALA A 119 1.18 11.48 -1.27
N PRO A 120 0.31 12.45 -0.91
CA PRO A 120 -0.89 12.19 -0.10
C PRO A 120 -1.81 11.20 -0.80
N GLN A 121 -2.65 10.44 -0.08
CA GLN A 121 -3.54 9.41 -0.66
C GLN A 121 -4.70 9.99 -1.49
N ALA A 122 -4.39 10.57 -2.66
CA ALA A 122 -5.34 11.11 -3.63
C ALA A 122 -4.91 10.76 -5.06
N ALA A 123 -5.87 10.53 -5.96
CA ALA A 123 -5.59 10.27 -7.37
C ALA A 123 -4.82 11.46 -7.99
N GLY A 124 -3.80 11.16 -8.81
CA GLY A 124 -2.99 12.17 -9.49
C GLY A 124 -2.09 13.02 -8.59
N ALA A 125 -1.94 12.69 -7.31
CA ALA A 125 -1.14 13.48 -6.38
C ALA A 125 0.37 13.45 -6.69
N GLU A 126 0.85 12.44 -7.42
CA GLU A 126 2.25 12.31 -7.80
C GLU A 126 2.71 13.39 -8.79
N ARG A 127 1.88 13.71 -9.79
CA ARG A 127 2.21 14.66 -10.86
C ARG A 127 2.69 16.03 -10.34
N PRO A 128 1.93 16.77 -9.49
CA PRO A 128 2.38 18.07 -9.00
C PRO A 128 3.66 17.99 -8.15
N MET A 129 3.95 16.84 -7.54
CA MET A 129 5.19 16.63 -6.80
C MET A 129 6.38 16.46 -7.74
N VAL A 130 6.22 15.69 -8.80
CA VAL A 130 7.23 15.52 -9.86
C VAL A 130 7.50 16.85 -10.55
N GLU A 131 6.45 17.58 -10.93
CA GLU A 131 6.59 18.92 -11.54
C GLU A 131 7.41 19.86 -10.64
N ARG A 132 7.08 19.90 -9.34
CA ARG A 132 7.85 20.68 -8.36
C ARG A 132 9.29 20.20 -8.20
N ALA A 133 9.55 18.90 -8.33
CA ALA A 133 10.90 18.36 -8.29
C ALA A 133 11.70 18.83 -9.51
N LEU A 134 11.11 18.77 -10.70
CA LEU A 134 11.73 19.27 -11.93
C LEU A 134 12.03 20.77 -11.87
N THR A 135 11.13 21.60 -11.34
CA THR A 135 11.39 23.04 -11.13
C THR A 135 12.58 23.30 -10.20
N LYS A 136 12.87 22.37 -9.27
CA LYS A 136 14.03 22.45 -8.38
C LYS A 136 15.32 21.88 -8.97
N GLY A 137 15.32 21.52 -10.26
CA GLY A 137 16.51 21.05 -10.97
C GLY A 137 16.97 19.66 -10.52
N VAL A 138 16.05 18.77 -10.13
CA VAL A 138 16.42 17.36 -9.89
C VAL A 138 16.94 16.74 -11.18
N ARG A 139 17.97 15.92 -11.06
CA ARG A 139 18.66 15.33 -12.21
C ARG A 139 18.16 13.94 -12.58
N GLY A 140 17.30 13.34 -11.76
CA GLY A 140 16.73 12.01 -11.98
C GLY A 140 15.52 11.77 -11.09
N LEU A 141 14.72 10.77 -11.44
CA LEU A 141 13.47 10.42 -10.77
C LEU A 141 13.39 8.91 -10.46
N LEU A 142 13.22 8.59 -9.19
CA LEU A 142 12.66 7.32 -8.73
C LEU A 142 11.21 7.56 -8.34
N ILE A 143 10.29 6.79 -8.89
CA ILE A 143 8.86 6.93 -8.59
C ILE A 143 8.17 5.58 -8.44
N ALA A 144 7.29 5.46 -7.44
CA ALA A 144 6.36 4.35 -7.29
C ALA A 144 4.91 4.84 -7.47
N PRO A 145 4.42 4.97 -8.72
CA PRO A 145 3.08 5.50 -8.99
C PRO A 145 1.96 4.70 -8.30
N ARG A 146 0.84 5.31 -7.97
CA ARG A 146 -0.33 4.63 -7.37
C ARG A 146 -1.36 4.20 -8.39
N TRP A 147 -0.94 3.33 -9.29
CA TRP A 147 -1.81 2.73 -10.28
C TRP A 147 -2.73 1.65 -9.69
N ARG A 148 -3.85 2.08 -9.11
CA ARG A 148 -4.86 1.18 -8.53
C ARG A 148 -5.75 0.51 -9.58
N SER A 149 -5.96 1.19 -10.71
CA SER A 149 -6.78 0.71 -11.82
C SER A 149 -6.09 0.88 -13.16
N ALA A 150 -6.64 0.25 -14.20
CA ALA A 150 -6.11 0.40 -15.54
C ALA A 150 -6.19 1.85 -16.04
N GLY A 151 -7.29 2.55 -15.71
CA GLY A 151 -7.50 3.96 -16.03
C GLY A 151 -6.52 4.88 -15.31
N SER A 152 -6.21 4.63 -14.03
CA SER A 152 -5.24 5.45 -13.28
C SER A 152 -3.82 5.35 -13.84
N GLU A 153 -3.43 4.19 -14.36
CA GLU A 153 -2.16 3.99 -15.06
C GLU A 153 -2.14 4.72 -16.40
N GLU A 154 -3.22 4.62 -17.17
CA GLU A 154 -3.33 5.28 -18.49
C GLU A 154 -3.27 6.80 -18.37
N ALA A 155 -3.93 7.36 -17.35
CA ALA A 155 -3.93 8.78 -17.07
C ALA A 155 -2.52 9.35 -16.81
N ASP A 156 -1.58 8.50 -16.37
CA ASP A 156 -0.22 8.91 -16.07
C ASP A 156 0.76 8.78 -17.24
N HIS A 157 0.37 8.08 -18.31
CA HIS A 157 1.26 7.78 -19.45
C HIS A 157 1.88 9.03 -20.08
N GLY A 158 1.05 10.03 -20.42
CA GLY A 158 1.53 11.21 -21.15
C GLY A 158 2.56 12.01 -20.36
N TRP A 159 2.21 12.40 -19.13
CA TRP A 159 3.07 13.26 -18.34
C TRP A 159 4.34 12.54 -17.84
N LEU A 160 4.27 11.23 -17.53
CA LEU A 160 5.48 10.48 -17.16
C LEU A 160 6.43 10.27 -18.34
N ALA A 161 5.91 10.08 -19.56
CA ALA A 161 6.74 10.03 -20.76
C ALA A 161 7.46 11.37 -21.01
N GLU A 162 6.76 12.50 -20.82
CA GLU A 162 7.35 13.84 -20.91
C GLU A 162 8.45 14.05 -19.86
N VAL A 163 8.26 13.55 -18.63
CA VAL A 163 9.28 13.61 -17.57
C VAL A 163 10.50 12.77 -17.94
N ALA A 164 10.29 11.55 -18.42
CA ALA A 164 11.36 10.64 -18.81
C ALA A 164 12.19 11.14 -20.00
N ALA A 165 11.63 12.02 -20.84
CA ALA A 165 12.38 12.70 -21.89
C ALA A 165 13.31 13.81 -21.36
N ARG A 166 13.08 14.30 -20.14
CA ARG A 166 13.84 15.41 -19.53
C ARG A 166 14.89 14.93 -18.53
N VAL A 167 14.59 13.87 -17.78
CA VAL A 167 15.50 13.30 -16.77
C VAL A 167 15.42 11.76 -16.76
N PRO A 168 16.53 11.07 -16.44
CA PRO A 168 16.51 9.65 -16.11
C PRO A 168 15.39 9.31 -15.14
N THR A 169 14.54 8.36 -15.51
CA THR A 169 13.37 7.97 -14.72
C THR A 169 13.31 6.46 -14.59
N VAL A 170 13.23 5.97 -13.35
CA VAL A 170 13.05 4.53 -13.05
C VAL A 170 11.78 4.35 -12.23
N LEU A 171 10.94 3.43 -12.69
CA LEU A 171 9.73 3.01 -11.98
C LEU A 171 10.08 1.96 -10.93
N MET A 172 9.63 2.18 -9.70
CA MET A 172 9.78 1.25 -8.58
C MET A 172 8.47 0.53 -8.30
N GLU A 173 8.53 -0.79 -8.11
CA GLU A 173 7.38 -1.65 -7.74
C GLU A 173 6.23 -1.60 -8.77
N ARG A 174 6.46 -1.02 -9.95
CA ARG A 174 5.48 -0.92 -11.03
C ARG A 174 6.08 -1.43 -12.32
N ARG A 175 5.31 -2.30 -12.98
CA ARG A 175 5.59 -2.77 -14.32
C ARG A 175 4.66 -2.03 -15.28
N PRO A 176 5.18 -1.23 -16.24
CA PRO A 176 4.37 -0.67 -17.31
C PRO A 176 3.63 -1.78 -18.07
N ARG A 177 2.36 -1.56 -18.40
CA ARG A 177 1.63 -2.46 -19.30
C ARG A 177 2.37 -2.67 -20.64
N PRO A 178 2.34 -3.89 -21.21
CA PRO A 178 2.73 -4.12 -22.59
C PRO A 178 2.01 -3.14 -23.54
N GLY A 179 2.77 -2.48 -24.42
CA GLY A 179 2.22 -1.54 -25.41
C GLY A 179 1.85 -0.14 -24.88
N SER A 180 2.06 0.16 -23.59
CA SER A 180 1.84 1.52 -23.07
C SER A 180 2.93 2.50 -23.53
N ALA A 181 2.65 3.80 -23.47
CA ALA A 181 3.67 4.83 -23.71
C ALA A 181 4.85 4.74 -22.72
N LEU A 182 4.60 4.16 -21.53
CA LEU A 182 5.62 3.93 -20.50
C LEU A 182 6.35 2.60 -20.67
N HIS A 183 5.99 1.79 -21.68
CA HIS A 183 6.61 0.48 -21.89
C HIS A 183 8.13 0.64 -22.02
N ALA A 184 8.63 1.68 -22.69
CA ALA A 184 10.05 1.94 -22.85
C ALA A 184 10.73 2.59 -21.61
N LEU A 185 10.13 2.57 -20.43
CA LEU A 185 10.78 3.04 -19.20
C LEU A 185 11.49 1.91 -18.46
N ASP A 186 12.58 2.28 -17.81
CA ASP A 186 13.26 1.43 -16.85
C ASP A 186 12.35 1.12 -15.66
N SER A 187 12.32 -0.13 -15.23
CA SER A 187 11.51 -0.53 -14.08
C SER A 187 12.19 -1.60 -13.24
N VAL A 188 12.04 -1.51 -11.93
CA VAL A 188 12.45 -2.55 -10.98
C VAL A 188 11.27 -2.85 -10.07
N CYS A 189 10.85 -4.12 -10.01
CA CYS A 189 9.72 -4.53 -9.19
C CYS A 189 9.89 -5.94 -8.62
N SER A 190 9.07 -6.26 -7.62
CA SER A 190 8.93 -7.64 -7.16
C SER A 190 8.14 -8.45 -8.18
N ASP A 191 8.51 -9.72 -8.39
CA ASP A 191 7.73 -10.66 -9.21
C ASP A 191 6.49 -11.12 -8.44
N HIS A 192 5.41 -10.35 -8.59
CA HIS A 192 4.18 -10.63 -7.87
C HIS A 192 3.46 -11.89 -8.33
N TRP A 193 3.65 -12.25 -9.59
CA TRP A 193 3.10 -13.48 -10.15
C TRP A 193 3.76 -14.68 -9.48
N TYR A 194 5.10 -14.71 -9.43
CA TYR A 194 5.83 -15.79 -8.79
C TYR A 194 5.54 -15.88 -7.29
N GLY A 195 5.43 -14.75 -6.58
CA GLY A 195 5.04 -14.76 -5.17
C GLY A 195 3.67 -15.40 -4.93
N THR A 196 2.70 -15.07 -5.79
CA THR A 196 1.36 -15.68 -5.73
C THR A 196 1.41 -17.17 -6.06
N HIS A 197 2.23 -17.55 -7.04
CA HIS A 197 2.46 -18.95 -7.39
C HIS A 197 3.03 -19.75 -6.22
N LEU A 198 4.02 -19.21 -5.49
CA LEU A 198 4.57 -19.85 -4.30
C LEU A 198 3.49 -20.10 -3.23
N ALA A 199 2.64 -19.10 -2.96
CA ALA A 199 1.57 -19.23 -1.98
C ALA A 199 0.53 -20.29 -2.39
N VAL A 200 0.05 -20.24 -3.63
CA VAL A 200 -0.95 -21.19 -4.14
C VAL A 200 -0.38 -22.60 -4.17
N ARG A 201 0.83 -22.78 -4.71
CA ARG A 201 1.51 -24.08 -4.74
C ARG A 201 1.70 -24.64 -3.33
N HIS A 202 2.06 -23.81 -2.37
CA HIS A 202 2.19 -24.22 -0.98
C HIS A 202 0.86 -24.72 -0.41
N LEU A 203 -0.24 -23.98 -0.61
CA LEU A 203 -1.57 -24.43 -0.17
C LEU A 203 -2.00 -25.75 -0.82
N VAL A 204 -1.81 -25.90 -2.13
CA VAL A 204 -2.10 -27.13 -2.87
C VAL A 204 -1.27 -28.31 -2.35
N ALA A 205 0.03 -28.10 -2.09
CA ALA A 205 0.91 -29.13 -1.54
C ALA A 205 0.48 -29.61 -0.13
N HIS A 206 -0.25 -28.77 0.61
CA HIS A 206 -0.86 -29.11 1.92
C HIS A 206 -2.31 -29.58 1.78
N GLY A 207 -2.73 -29.97 0.58
CA GLY A 207 -4.02 -30.59 0.29
C GLY A 207 -5.20 -29.63 0.22
N HIS A 208 -4.97 -28.32 0.15
CA HIS A 208 -6.04 -27.36 -0.03
C HIS A 208 -6.42 -27.28 -1.51
N ARG A 209 -7.67 -27.65 -1.81
CA ARG A 209 -8.23 -27.59 -3.17
C ARG A 209 -9.24 -26.48 -3.36
N ARG A 210 -9.68 -25.84 -2.27
CA ARG A 210 -10.64 -24.74 -2.29
C ARG A 210 -10.06 -23.56 -1.54
N VAL A 211 -9.74 -22.48 -2.26
CA VAL A 211 -8.92 -21.38 -1.75
C VAL A 211 -9.58 -20.03 -2.02
N VAL A 212 -9.58 -19.15 -1.02
CA VAL A 212 -10.06 -17.77 -1.16
C VAL A 212 -8.87 -16.81 -1.15
N LEU A 213 -8.80 -15.91 -2.13
CA LEU A 213 -7.98 -14.70 -2.03
C LEU A 213 -8.81 -13.55 -1.46
N ALA A 214 -8.36 -12.93 -0.38
CA ALA A 214 -8.88 -11.65 0.07
C ALA A 214 -7.80 -10.56 -0.08
N ALA A 215 -8.06 -9.59 -0.96
CA ALA A 215 -7.10 -8.57 -1.34
C ALA A 215 -7.64 -7.15 -1.15
N ARG A 216 -6.75 -6.18 -0.93
CA ARG A 216 -7.11 -4.77 -0.75
C ARG A 216 -7.40 -4.10 -2.09
N ASN A 217 -8.33 -3.14 -2.16
CA ASN A 217 -8.54 -2.36 -3.40
C ASN A 217 -7.71 -1.05 -3.47
N ASP A 218 -7.09 -0.67 -2.36
CA ASP A 218 -6.38 0.61 -2.23
C ASP A 218 -4.85 0.50 -2.46
N SER A 219 -4.38 -0.68 -2.85
CA SER A 219 -2.97 -0.99 -3.14
C SER A 219 -2.76 -1.37 -4.60
N PRO A 220 -1.84 -0.73 -5.33
CA PRO A 220 -1.45 -1.15 -6.68
C PRO A 220 -0.93 -2.59 -6.75
N THR A 221 -0.20 -3.04 -5.73
CA THR A 221 0.32 -4.42 -5.65
C THR A 221 -0.82 -5.44 -5.57
N ALA A 222 -1.93 -5.08 -4.91
CA ALA A 222 -3.07 -5.98 -4.78
C ALA A 222 -3.74 -6.28 -6.12
N ARG A 223 -3.74 -5.33 -7.07
CA ARG A 223 -4.19 -5.57 -8.45
C ARG A 223 -3.36 -6.66 -9.13
N ALA A 224 -2.04 -6.62 -8.98
CA ALA A 224 -1.14 -7.62 -9.54
C ALA A 224 -1.34 -9.01 -8.88
N VAL A 225 -1.49 -9.05 -7.55
CA VAL A 225 -1.74 -10.29 -6.81
C VAL A 225 -3.11 -10.91 -7.17
N ARG A 226 -4.16 -10.10 -7.36
CA ARG A 226 -5.47 -10.59 -7.81
C ARG A 226 -5.41 -11.21 -9.20
N ALA A 227 -4.80 -10.51 -10.16
CA ALA A 227 -4.63 -11.01 -11.52
C ALA A 227 -3.83 -12.31 -11.52
N ALA A 228 -2.68 -12.34 -10.84
CA ALA A 228 -1.87 -13.54 -10.73
C ALA A 228 -2.64 -14.71 -10.08
N PHE A 229 -3.38 -14.47 -9.00
CA PHE A 229 -4.14 -15.52 -8.33
C PHE A 229 -5.22 -16.10 -9.23
N ALA A 230 -5.98 -15.25 -9.93
CA ALA A 230 -7.00 -15.71 -10.87
C ALA A 230 -6.39 -16.56 -11.99
N ASP A 231 -5.29 -16.11 -12.59
CA ASP A 231 -4.59 -16.83 -13.66
C ASP A 231 -4.04 -18.18 -13.17
N ILE A 232 -3.35 -18.17 -12.03
CA ILE A 232 -2.75 -19.37 -11.44
C ILE A 232 -3.84 -20.36 -11.01
N ALA A 233 -4.90 -19.90 -10.35
CA ALA A 233 -5.95 -20.77 -9.87
C ALA A 233 -6.78 -21.37 -11.01
N ALA A 234 -7.04 -20.60 -12.08
CA ALA A 234 -7.70 -21.10 -13.28
C ALA A 234 -6.85 -22.14 -14.03
N ALA A 235 -5.52 -22.02 -13.98
CA ALA A 235 -4.58 -22.94 -14.63
C ALA A 235 -4.19 -24.16 -13.77
N SER A 236 -4.60 -24.21 -12.49
CA SER A 236 -4.21 -25.28 -11.55
C SER A 236 -5.28 -26.37 -11.48
N PRO A 237 -5.06 -27.58 -12.06
CA PRO A 237 -6.06 -28.65 -12.05
C PRO A 237 -6.34 -29.23 -10.66
N GLU A 238 -5.49 -28.98 -9.67
CA GLU A 238 -5.66 -29.41 -8.28
C GLU A 238 -6.62 -28.51 -7.48
N ILE A 239 -7.02 -27.36 -8.02
CA ILE A 239 -7.94 -26.42 -7.39
C ILE A 239 -9.36 -26.68 -7.91
N ASP A 240 -10.23 -27.15 -7.02
CA ASP A 240 -11.62 -27.48 -7.32
C ASP A 240 -12.53 -26.23 -7.31
N ASP A 241 -12.25 -25.24 -6.45
CA ASP A 241 -12.98 -23.96 -6.39
C ASP A 241 -12.06 -22.84 -5.88
N TRP A 242 -12.25 -21.63 -6.39
CA TRP A 242 -11.56 -20.44 -5.90
C TRP A 242 -12.43 -19.20 -6.06
N THR A 243 -12.12 -18.19 -5.26
CA THR A 243 -12.77 -16.87 -5.40
C THR A 243 -11.85 -15.76 -4.89
N VAL A 244 -12.14 -14.54 -5.36
CA VAL A 244 -11.47 -13.32 -4.94
C VAL A 244 -12.50 -12.41 -4.27
N THR A 245 -12.16 -11.84 -3.11
CA THR A 245 -12.99 -10.84 -2.41
C THR A 245 -12.13 -9.68 -1.89
N LEU A 246 -12.78 -8.58 -1.51
CA LEU A 246 -12.11 -7.43 -0.89
C LEU A 246 -11.91 -7.62 0.62
N SER A 247 -10.70 -7.35 1.11
CA SER A 247 -10.33 -7.58 2.53
C SER A 247 -10.80 -6.49 3.51
N SER A 248 -10.91 -5.21 3.10
CA SER A 248 -11.22 -4.08 4.00
C SER A 248 -12.19 -3.04 3.41
N ALA A 249 -12.90 -2.30 4.28
CA ALA A 249 -13.86 -1.24 3.90
C ALA A 249 -13.21 0.14 3.61
N ARG A 250 -11.90 0.29 3.86
CA ARG A 250 -11.13 1.45 3.40
C ARG A 250 -10.76 1.36 1.90
N ALA A 251 -11.01 0.21 1.28
CA ALA A 251 -11.24 0.12 -0.16
C ALA A 251 -12.47 0.98 -0.49
N ALA A 252 -12.28 2.06 -1.24
CA ALA A 252 -13.39 2.89 -1.69
C ALA A 252 -14.50 2.04 -2.36
N PRO A 253 -15.75 2.49 -2.36
CA PRO A 253 -16.88 1.80 -3.00
C PRO A 253 -16.80 1.75 -4.54
N GLU A 254 -15.67 2.15 -5.13
CA GLU A 254 -15.41 1.88 -6.54
C GLU A 254 -15.27 0.35 -6.67
N ALA A 255 -16.25 -0.25 -7.36
CA ALA A 255 -16.19 -1.66 -7.72
C ALA A 255 -14.80 -1.96 -8.28
N ALA A 256 -14.12 -2.96 -7.73
CA ALA A 256 -12.83 -3.35 -8.25
C ALA A 256 -13.02 -3.77 -9.72
N GLU A 257 -12.48 -2.96 -10.64
CA GLU A 257 -12.63 -3.15 -12.10
C GLU A 257 -12.01 -4.48 -12.58
N ASP A 258 -11.28 -5.19 -11.72
CA ASP A 258 -10.54 -6.41 -12.00
C ASP A 258 -11.19 -7.68 -11.43
N GLY A 259 -12.49 -7.63 -11.12
CA GLY A 259 -13.26 -8.82 -10.73
C GLY A 259 -13.11 -9.24 -9.26
N ALA A 260 -12.56 -8.39 -8.39
CA ALA A 260 -12.40 -8.69 -6.96
C ALA A 260 -13.71 -8.81 -6.16
N GLY A 261 -14.88 -8.65 -6.79
CA GLY A 261 -16.19 -8.72 -6.16
C GLY A 261 -16.41 -7.64 -5.09
N THR A 262 -17.47 -7.81 -4.28
CA THR A 262 -17.74 -6.96 -3.12
C THR A 262 -17.14 -7.57 -1.84
N ARG A 263 -16.88 -6.75 -0.81
CA ARG A 263 -16.47 -7.23 0.51
C ARG A 263 -17.54 -8.19 1.05
N ARG A 264 -17.09 -9.35 1.54
CA ARG A 264 -17.92 -10.31 2.27
C ARG A 264 -17.35 -10.58 3.66
N ASP A 265 -18.18 -11.11 4.56
CA ASP A 265 -17.69 -11.67 5.82
C ASP A 265 -16.83 -12.90 5.49
N LEU A 266 -15.51 -12.76 5.62
CA LEU A 266 -14.57 -13.73 5.07
C LEU A 266 -14.69 -15.13 5.71
N PRO A 267 -14.86 -15.29 7.04
CA PRO A 267 -15.23 -16.57 7.64
C PRO A 267 -16.52 -17.19 7.07
N ALA A 268 -17.55 -16.37 6.81
CA ALA A 268 -18.80 -16.87 6.23
C ALA A 268 -18.60 -17.32 4.77
N LEU A 269 -17.81 -16.58 3.99
CA LEU A 269 -17.46 -16.94 2.61
C LEU A 269 -16.63 -18.23 2.56
N LEU A 270 -15.64 -18.38 3.43
CA LEU A 270 -14.86 -19.62 3.54
C LEU A 270 -15.79 -20.81 3.78
N ARG A 271 -16.74 -20.68 4.70
CA ARG A 271 -17.76 -21.70 4.98
C ARG A 271 -18.70 -21.95 3.79
N GLU A 272 -19.19 -20.90 3.14
CA GLU A 272 -20.07 -20.97 1.95
C GLU A 272 -19.44 -21.80 0.83
N ARG A 273 -18.14 -21.58 0.57
CA ARG A 273 -17.40 -22.26 -0.49
C ARG A 273 -16.81 -23.61 -0.06
N GLY A 274 -16.85 -23.92 1.23
CA GLY A 274 -16.12 -25.05 1.80
C GLY A 274 -14.60 -24.92 1.63
N ALA A 275 -14.10 -23.67 1.60
CA ALA A 275 -12.69 -23.38 1.48
C ALA A 275 -11.98 -23.54 2.82
N THR A 276 -10.83 -24.23 2.81
CA THR A 276 -10.02 -24.53 4.00
C THR A 276 -8.72 -23.74 4.02
N ALA A 277 -8.54 -22.82 3.07
CA ALA A 277 -7.40 -21.93 3.04
C ALA A 277 -7.75 -20.54 2.51
N ALA A 278 -7.08 -19.53 3.06
CA ALA A 278 -7.15 -18.15 2.60
C ALA A 278 -5.74 -17.59 2.33
N LEU A 279 -5.59 -16.92 1.19
CA LEU A 279 -4.47 -16.02 0.92
C LEU A 279 -4.94 -14.59 1.17
N LEU A 280 -4.19 -13.82 1.96
CA LEU A 280 -4.45 -12.41 2.21
C LEU A 280 -3.33 -11.56 1.67
N HIS A 281 -3.71 -10.51 0.96
CA HIS A 281 -2.73 -9.53 0.48
C HIS A 281 -2.04 -8.81 1.64
N GLY A 282 -2.80 -8.20 2.56
CA GLY A 282 -2.21 -7.46 3.69
C GLY A 282 -2.04 -8.31 4.93
N ASP A 283 -0.88 -8.25 5.58
CA ASP A 283 -0.61 -8.95 6.83
C ASP A 283 -1.59 -8.57 7.96
N GLU A 284 -1.95 -7.28 8.07
CA GLU A 284 -2.92 -6.81 9.07
C GLU A 284 -4.30 -7.44 8.86
N ASP A 285 -4.73 -7.57 7.59
CA ASP A 285 -5.99 -8.23 7.23
C ASP A 285 -5.93 -9.74 7.53
N ALA A 286 -4.77 -10.37 7.33
CA ALA A 286 -4.52 -11.77 7.66
C ALA A 286 -4.60 -12.03 9.17
N LEU A 287 -3.95 -11.18 9.97
CA LEU A 287 -4.01 -11.26 11.42
C LEU A 287 -5.45 -11.07 11.93
N MET A 288 -6.20 -10.12 11.35
CA MET A 288 -7.60 -9.92 11.66
C MET A 288 -8.44 -11.15 11.29
N LEU A 289 -8.19 -11.79 10.14
CA LEU A 289 -8.89 -13.02 9.77
C LEU A 289 -8.65 -14.14 10.79
N VAL A 290 -7.41 -14.35 11.22
CA VAL A 290 -7.10 -15.36 12.23
C VAL A 290 -7.92 -15.15 13.49
N GLN A 291 -7.99 -13.91 14.00
CA GLN A 291 -8.83 -13.59 15.16
C GLN A 291 -10.32 -13.86 14.90
N MET A 292 -10.85 -13.42 13.74
CA MET A 292 -12.25 -13.65 13.39
C MET A 292 -12.63 -15.13 13.24
N LEU A 293 -11.68 -15.97 12.79
CA LEU A 293 -11.84 -17.43 12.72
C LEU A 293 -11.85 -18.04 14.12
N MET A 294 -10.91 -17.64 14.97
CA MET A 294 -10.83 -18.10 16.36
C MET A 294 -12.08 -17.76 17.17
N ASP A 295 -12.62 -16.55 17.02
CA ASP A 295 -13.87 -16.10 17.67
C ASP A 295 -15.08 -16.96 17.24
N ARG A 296 -14.99 -17.63 16.09
CA ARG A 296 -16.02 -18.55 15.55
C ARG A 296 -15.68 -20.02 15.82
N GLY A 297 -14.67 -20.30 16.65
CA GLY A 297 -14.23 -21.65 16.98
C GLY A 297 -13.49 -22.38 15.85
N ILE A 298 -13.08 -21.68 14.80
CA ILE A 298 -12.30 -22.24 13.68
C ILE A 298 -10.82 -22.09 14.02
N ARG A 299 -10.11 -23.21 14.15
CA ARG A 299 -8.69 -23.22 14.54
C ARG A 299 -7.79 -22.98 13.33
N VAL A 300 -6.80 -22.13 13.52
CA VAL A 300 -5.70 -21.92 12.56
C VAL A 300 -4.45 -22.54 13.16
N PRO A 301 -3.77 -23.48 12.47
CA PRO A 301 -3.98 -23.88 11.07
C PRO A 301 -4.94 -25.07 10.84
N GLN A 302 -5.43 -25.73 11.90
CA GLN A 302 -6.01 -27.08 11.81
C GLN A 302 -7.28 -27.16 10.95
N ASP A 303 -8.19 -26.21 11.11
CA ASP A 303 -9.46 -26.18 10.40
C ASP A 303 -9.39 -25.26 9.16
N CYS A 304 -8.59 -24.18 9.24
CA CYS A 304 -8.32 -23.27 8.13
C CYS A 304 -6.87 -22.81 8.14
N SER A 305 -6.20 -22.92 6.99
CA SER A 305 -4.86 -22.37 6.78
C SER A 305 -4.91 -20.94 6.25
N VAL A 306 -3.95 -20.11 6.66
CA VAL A 306 -3.89 -18.69 6.30
C VAL A 306 -2.48 -18.37 5.81
N VAL A 307 -2.38 -17.74 4.64
CA VAL A 307 -1.11 -17.23 4.08
C VAL A 307 -1.23 -15.72 3.92
N ALA A 308 -0.23 -14.96 4.35
CA ALA A 308 -0.10 -13.53 4.09
C ALA A 308 0.83 -13.25 2.89
N TYR A 309 0.85 -12.03 2.36
CA TYR A 309 1.65 -11.71 1.17
C TYR A 309 2.80 -10.71 1.38
N ASP A 310 2.71 -9.80 2.35
CA ASP A 310 3.67 -8.68 2.43
C ASP A 310 4.87 -8.96 3.36
N ASP A 311 4.71 -9.85 4.35
CA ASP A 311 5.72 -10.19 5.37
C ASP A 311 6.35 -8.97 6.07
N VAL A 312 5.54 -7.99 6.43
CA VAL A 312 5.92 -6.82 7.23
C VAL A 312 5.67 -7.08 8.72
N VAL A 313 4.53 -7.67 9.06
CA VAL A 313 4.11 -7.99 10.44
C VAL A 313 3.61 -9.43 10.61
N ALA A 314 3.66 -10.25 9.55
CA ALA A 314 3.25 -11.64 9.55
C ALA A 314 3.82 -12.48 10.71
N ALA A 315 5.08 -12.25 11.09
CA ALA A 315 5.75 -12.96 12.19
C ALA A 315 5.18 -12.62 13.59
N LEU A 316 4.43 -11.52 13.74
CA LEU A 316 3.86 -11.09 15.02
C LEU A 316 2.54 -11.80 15.37
N GLY A 317 2.02 -12.62 14.46
CA GLY A 317 0.79 -13.38 14.68
C GLY A 317 0.94 -14.50 15.71
N SER A 318 -0.21 -14.94 16.23
CA SER A 318 -0.34 -16.17 17.01
C SER A 318 -1.49 -17.01 16.44
N PRO A 319 -1.20 -18.08 15.65
CA PRO A 319 0.14 -18.53 15.25
C PRO A 319 0.85 -17.53 14.30
N PRO A 320 2.20 -17.54 14.23
CA PRO A 320 2.92 -16.72 13.26
C PRO A 320 2.54 -17.10 11.82
N LEU A 321 2.31 -16.10 10.97
CA LEU A 321 1.74 -16.32 9.65
C LEU A 321 2.80 -16.76 8.64
N THR A 322 2.56 -17.87 7.93
CA THR A 322 3.24 -18.18 6.67
C THR A 322 2.99 -17.03 5.71
N ALA A 323 4.04 -16.49 5.09
CA ALA A 323 3.90 -15.31 4.24
C ALA A 323 4.81 -15.37 3.01
N VAL A 324 4.31 -14.87 1.88
CA VAL A 324 5.18 -14.44 0.79
C VAL A 324 5.95 -13.21 1.29
N ALA A 325 7.23 -13.10 0.93
CA ALA A 325 8.09 -11.99 1.29
C ALA A 325 8.71 -11.40 0.02
N PRO A 326 8.08 -10.36 -0.57
CA PRO A 326 8.67 -9.58 -1.65
C PRO A 326 9.98 -8.93 -1.19
N PRO A 327 11.04 -8.92 -2.03
CA PRO A 327 12.36 -8.43 -1.66
C PRO A 327 12.43 -6.90 -1.72
N LYS A 328 11.54 -6.22 -1.00
CA LYS A 328 11.27 -4.77 -1.04
C LYS A 328 12.54 -3.92 -0.99
N ALA A 329 13.42 -4.16 -0.02
CA ALA A 329 14.67 -3.42 0.11
C ALA A 329 15.61 -3.61 -1.10
N ALA A 330 15.71 -4.84 -1.63
CA ALA A 330 16.53 -5.12 -2.82
C ALA A 330 15.94 -4.46 -4.08
N VAL A 331 14.60 -4.38 -4.20
CA VAL A 331 13.95 -3.64 -5.29
C VAL A 331 14.35 -2.17 -5.25
N GLY A 332 14.31 -1.56 -4.06
CA GLY A 332 14.75 -0.17 -3.86
C GLY A 332 16.20 0.05 -4.23
N ALA A 333 17.09 -0.82 -3.74
CA ALA A 333 18.52 -0.76 -4.02
C ALA A 333 18.80 -0.87 -5.53
N ALA A 334 18.26 -1.90 -6.19
CA ALA A 334 18.43 -2.12 -7.62
C ALA A 334 17.84 -0.98 -8.47
N ALA A 335 16.74 -0.35 -8.04
CA ALA A 335 16.19 0.83 -8.71
C ALA A 335 17.13 2.04 -8.62
N ALA A 336 17.72 2.28 -7.44
CA ALA A 336 18.69 3.35 -7.23
C ALA A 336 19.98 3.12 -8.03
N GLU A 337 20.52 1.89 -8.03
CA GLU A 337 21.68 1.51 -8.84
C GLU A 337 21.41 1.75 -10.33
N LEU A 338 20.23 1.36 -10.81
CA LEU A 338 19.80 1.59 -12.19
C LEU A 338 19.73 3.08 -12.50
N LEU A 339 19.14 3.90 -11.62
CA LEU A 339 19.08 5.34 -11.81
C LEU A 339 20.47 5.98 -11.84
N LEU A 340 21.36 5.61 -10.91
CA LEU A 340 22.74 6.11 -10.87
C LEU A 340 23.49 5.79 -12.16
N LYS A 341 23.30 4.57 -12.69
CA LYS A 341 23.85 4.19 -13.99
C LYS A 341 23.32 5.10 -15.11
N ARG A 342 22.01 5.37 -15.14
CA ARG A 342 21.42 6.27 -16.15
C ARG A 342 21.90 7.70 -16.03
N LEU A 343 22.10 8.20 -14.80
CA LEU A 343 22.64 9.53 -14.56
C LEU A 343 24.06 9.67 -15.11
N ALA A 344 24.89 8.63 -15.00
CA ALA A 344 26.24 8.63 -15.57
C ALA A 344 26.25 8.56 -17.10
N GLU A 345 25.23 7.93 -17.70
CA GLU A 345 25.05 7.82 -19.16
C GLU A 345 24.28 9.00 -19.76
N TRP A 346 23.66 9.86 -18.94
CA TRP A 346 22.79 10.92 -19.40
C TRP A 346 23.61 12.05 -20.07
N PRO A 347 23.27 12.46 -21.30
CA PRO A 347 24.01 13.49 -22.00
C PRO A 347 23.94 14.82 -21.23
N ALA A 348 25.09 15.45 -21.00
CA ALA A 348 25.18 16.72 -20.26
C ALA A 348 24.48 17.90 -20.98
N ALA A 349 24.26 17.77 -22.28
CA ALA A 349 23.32 18.47 -23.16
C ALA A 349 23.46 17.78 -24.53
N PRO A 350 22.42 17.68 -25.38
CA PRO A 350 22.65 17.29 -26.76
C PRO A 350 23.58 18.34 -27.41
N PRO A 351 24.71 17.95 -28.03
CA PRO A 351 25.48 18.88 -28.84
C PRO A 351 24.57 19.41 -29.97
N GLU A 352 24.60 20.72 -30.21
CA GLU A 352 23.70 21.43 -31.14
C GLU A 352 23.69 20.85 -32.58
N ASP A 353 24.68 20.03 -32.93
CA ASP A 353 24.87 19.43 -34.27
C ASP A 353 24.84 17.88 -34.31
N THR A 354 24.35 17.20 -33.27
CA THR A 354 24.23 15.73 -33.33
C THR A 354 22.87 15.34 -33.89
N ASP A 355 22.86 14.59 -34.99
CA ASP A 355 21.67 13.87 -35.45
C ASP A 355 21.08 13.10 -34.25
N PRO A 356 19.83 13.39 -33.82
CA PRO A 356 19.21 12.71 -32.67
C PRO A 356 19.11 11.19 -32.86
N ALA A 357 19.35 10.67 -34.08
CA ALA A 357 19.42 9.26 -34.38
C ALA A 357 20.77 8.56 -34.04
N GLY A 358 21.83 9.31 -33.66
CA GLY A 358 23.20 8.78 -33.58
C GLY A 358 23.70 8.30 -32.21
N ALA A 359 23.16 8.82 -31.10
CA ALA A 359 23.48 8.33 -29.77
C ALA A 359 22.51 7.21 -29.40
N ALA A 360 22.89 5.96 -29.62
CA ALA A 360 22.05 4.82 -29.23
C ALA A 360 21.78 4.87 -27.72
N ALA A 361 20.56 5.27 -27.35
CA ALA A 361 20.11 5.24 -25.96
C ALA A 361 20.35 3.84 -25.39
N ALA A 362 21.05 3.74 -24.27
CA ALA A 362 21.37 2.44 -23.69
C ALA A 362 20.09 1.63 -23.42
N PRO A 363 20.07 0.31 -23.69
CA PRO A 363 18.83 -0.48 -23.69
C PRO A 363 18.03 -0.33 -22.41
N VAL A 364 16.71 -0.19 -22.53
CA VAL A 364 15.77 -0.17 -21.40
C VAL A 364 15.91 -1.46 -20.58
N ARG A 365 15.90 -1.33 -19.25
CA ARG A 365 16.08 -2.43 -18.30
C ARG A 365 14.81 -2.61 -17.49
N ARG A 366 14.30 -3.83 -17.52
CA ARG A 366 13.24 -4.29 -16.61
C ARG A 366 13.79 -5.39 -15.74
N VAL A 367 13.77 -5.17 -14.43
CA VAL A 367 14.30 -6.08 -13.44
C VAL A 367 13.17 -6.55 -12.56
N GLU A 368 12.98 -7.87 -12.48
CA GLU A 368 12.04 -8.52 -11.59
C GLU A 368 12.82 -9.32 -10.56
N LEU A 369 12.61 -9.01 -9.28
CA LEU A 369 13.24 -9.72 -8.17
C LEU A 369 12.25 -10.72 -7.58
N LEU A 370 12.70 -11.96 -7.44
CA LEU A 370 11.83 -13.04 -6.98
C LEU A 370 11.55 -12.92 -5.47
N PRO A 371 10.28 -12.99 -5.04
CA PRO A 371 9.94 -13.17 -3.64
C PRO A 371 10.30 -14.57 -3.13
N GLU A 372 10.37 -14.70 -1.81
CA GLU A 372 10.45 -15.99 -1.13
C GLU A 372 9.15 -16.30 -0.39
N LEU A 373 8.94 -17.57 -0.02
CA LEU A 373 7.87 -17.97 0.89
C LEU A 373 8.46 -18.32 2.25
N LYS A 374 8.13 -17.55 3.28
CA LYS A 374 8.52 -17.82 4.66
C LYS A 374 7.44 -18.66 5.33
N VAL A 375 7.70 -19.96 5.44
CA VAL A 375 6.80 -20.92 6.10
C VAL A 375 6.85 -20.74 7.62
N ARG A 376 5.67 -20.60 8.23
CA ARG A 376 5.46 -20.49 9.68
C ARG A 376 4.25 -21.34 10.11
N GLY A 377 3.62 -21.00 11.25
CA GLY A 377 2.65 -21.86 11.92
C GLY A 377 1.18 -21.73 11.47
N SER A 378 0.88 -20.93 10.45
CA SER A 378 -0.51 -20.68 10.02
C SER A 378 -0.99 -21.54 8.86
N VAL A 379 -0.18 -22.49 8.38
CA VAL A 379 -0.58 -23.51 7.39
C VAL A 379 -0.46 -24.88 8.04
N ARG A 380 -1.42 -25.77 7.78
CA ARG A 380 -1.44 -27.12 8.38
C ARG A 380 -0.31 -27.96 7.81
N GLU A 381 0.23 -28.89 8.59
CA GLU A 381 1.25 -29.82 8.11
C GLU A 381 0.71 -30.78 7.03
N PRO A 382 1.54 -31.23 6.07
CA PRO A 382 1.13 -32.22 5.08
C PRO A 382 0.72 -33.53 5.76
N GLY A 383 -0.45 -34.07 5.40
CA GLY A 383 -0.91 -35.38 5.88
C GLY A 383 -1.80 -35.36 7.13
N GLY A 384 -2.13 -34.19 7.68
CA GLY A 384 -3.27 -34.05 8.60
C GLY A 384 -4.58 -34.34 7.86
N ALA A 385 -5.43 -35.20 8.41
CA ALA A 385 -6.75 -35.48 7.84
C ALA A 385 -7.47 -34.16 7.52
N ALA A 386 -8.02 -34.04 6.31
CA ALA A 386 -8.90 -32.92 6.01
C ALA A 386 -10.02 -32.92 7.07
N PRO A 387 -10.42 -31.75 7.62
CA PRO A 387 -11.59 -31.72 8.48
C PRO A 387 -12.74 -32.34 7.70
N ASP A 388 -13.36 -33.38 8.26
CA ASP A 388 -14.51 -34.04 7.64
C ASP A 388 -15.47 -32.96 7.15
N GLY A 389 -15.89 -33.03 5.89
CA GLY A 389 -16.84 -32.09 5.28
C GLY A 389 -18.24 -32.10 5.91
N GLY A 390 -18.37 -32.55 7.16
CA GLY A 390 -19.56 -32.45 7.97
C GLY A 390 -19.66 -31.05 8.57
N ALA A 391 -20.76 -30.38 8.24
CA ALA A 391 -21.20 -29.18 8.93
C ALA A 391 -20.94 -29.31 10.44
N ALA A 392 -20.08 -28.44 10.97
CA ALA A 392 -20.06 -28.16 12.39
C ALA A 392 -21.43 -27.57 12.74
N VAL A 393 -22.37 -28.46 13.08
CA VAL A 393 -23.65 -28.11 13.69
C VAL A 393 -23.30 -27.47 15.01
N VAL A 394 -23.29 -26.13 15.02
CA VAL A 394 -23.33 -25.34 16.25
C VAL A 394 -24.60 -25.81 16.98
N ARG A 395 -24.42 -26.60 18.04
CA ARG A 395 -25.49 -26.88 18.99
C ARG A 395 -25.78 -25.59 19.72
N THR A 396 -26.81 -24.88 19.26
CA THR A 396 -27.45 -23.83 20.05
C THR A 396 -28.41 -24.49 21.02
N ASP A 397 -27.95 -24.82 22.22
CA ASP A 397 -28.84 -24.98 23.37
C ASP A 397 -29.20 -23.59 23.88
N ALA A 398 -30.29 -23.05 23.33
CA ALA A 398 -30.98 -21.88 23.89
C ALA A 398 -32.43 -22.29 24.14
N GLN A 399 -32.71 -22.58 25.40
CA GLN A 399 -34.04 -22.85 25.95
C GLN A 399 -34.88 -21.56 25.92
N PRO A 400 -36.14 -21.56 25.45
CA PRO A 400 -36.96 -20.35 25.47
C PRO A 400 -37.59 -20.18 26.86
N ALA A 401 -37.24 -19.07 27.52
CA ALA A 401 -38.06 -18.50 28.58
C ALA A 401 -39.24 -17.78 27.92
N GLY A 402 -40.45 -18.20 28.26
CA GLY A 402 -41.68 -17.58 27.77
C GLY A 402 -41.90 -16.21 28.40
N GLU A 403 -42.56 -15.32 27.64
CA GLU A 403 -43.45 -14.34 28.22
C GLU A 403 -44.48 -13.89 27.19
N THR A 404 -45.74 -14.02 27.60
CA THR A 404 -46.97 -13.68 26.90
C THR A 404 -47.18 -12.17 26.99
N VAL A 405 -47.36 -11.47 25.86
CA VAL A 405 -48.04 -10.18 25.86
C VAL A 405 -49.01 -10.08 24.67
N THR A 406 -50.28 -10.01 25.05
CA THR A 406 -51.48 -9.73 24.26
C THR A 406 -51.45 -8.33 23.64
N GLY A 407 -51.94 -8.15 22.40
CA GLY A 407 -52.15 -6.81 21.87
C GLY A 407 -52.59 -6.68 20.40
N THR A 408 -53.87 -6.94 20.15
CA THR A 408 -54.78 -6.19 19.27
C THR A 408 -54.53 -6.09 17.75
N LEU A 409 -55.46 -6.72 17.02
CA LEU A 409 -55.84 -6.56 15.61
C LEU A 409 -56.13 -5.11 15.20
N ILE A 410 -55.61 -4.68 14.05
CA ILE A 410 -56.33 -3.84 13.09
C ILE A 410 -56.03 -4.36 11.67
N ALA A 411 -57.08 -4.81 11.00
CA ALA A 411 -57.09 -5.17 9.58
C ALA A 411 -57.52 -3.95 8.76
N THR A 412 -56.84 -3.71 7.64
CA THR A 412 -57.42 -2.94 6.54
C THR A 412 -56.94 -3.55 5.22
N ALA A 413 -57.88 -4.20 4.53
CA ALA A 413 -57.75 -4.65 3.16
C ALA A 413 -58.06 -3.50 2.20
N LEU A 414 -57.40 -3.46 1.03
CA LEU A 414 -57.93 -2.88 -0.20
C LEU A 414 -57.22 -3.55 -1.40
N ASP A 415 -58.07 -3.91 -2.37
CA ASP A 415 -57.91 -4.82 -3.52
C ASP A 415 -56.88 -4.41 -4.60
N PRO A 416 -56.48 -5.34 -5.49
CA PRO A 416 -55.69 -5.08 -6.68
C PRO A 416 -56.57 -4.71 -7.88
N ALA A 417 -56.13 -3.72 -8.67
CA ALA A 417 -56.77 -3.38 -9.94
C ALA A 417 -56.23 -4.24 -11.09
N GLU A 418 -57.14 -4.97 -11.73
CA GLU A 418 -56.99 -5.60 -13.04
C GLU A 418 -56.79 -4.54 -14.15
N GLY A 419 -55.95 -4.86 -15.13
CA GLY A 419 -55.84 -4.16 -16.41
C GLY A 419 -55.73 -5.19 -17.54
N PRO A 420 -56.55 -5.13 -18.61
CA PRO A 420 -56.74 -6.24 -19.52
C PRO A 420 -55.85 -6.21 -20.78
N ALA A 421 -55.59 -7.43 -21.25
CA ALA A 421 -55.57 -7.95 -22.62
C ALA A 421 -54.97 -7.13 -23.79
N GLN A 422 -54.06 -7.83 -24.45
CA GLN A 422 -53.51 -7.64 -25.80
C GLN A 422 -54.60 -7.68 -26.89
N ASP A 423 -54.35 -7.00 -28.02
CA ASP A 423 -54.39 -7.60 -29.37
C ASP A 423 -53.84 -6.63 -30.47
N PRO A 424 -53.54 -7.08 -31.70
CA PRO A 424 -52.24 -6.82 -32.33
C PRO A 424 -52.30 -6.23 -33.78
N VAL A 425 -51.11 -6.14 -34.42
CA VAL A 425 -50.82 -6.14 -35.88
C VAL A 425 -50.83 -4.82 -36.69
N ASN A 426 -49.72 -4.62 -37.44
CA ASN A 426 -49.40 -3.80 -38.63
C ASN A 426 -49.72 -2.29 -38.58
N ASP A 427 -48.88 -1.36 -39.03
CA ASP A 427 -47.86 -1.30 -40.11
C ASP A 427 -46.75 -0.31 -39.72
#